data_AF-A0ABC8S234-F1
#
_entry.id   AF-A0ABC8S234-F1
#
_cell.length_a   1.000
_cell.length_b   1.000
_cell.length_c   1.000
_cell.angle_alpha   90.00
_cell.angle_beta   90.00
_cell.angle_gamma   90.00
#
_symmetry.space_group_name_H-M   'P 1'
#
loop_
_entity.id
_entity.type
_entity.pdbx_description
1 polymer ?
#
loop_
_entity_poly.entity_id
_entity_poly.type
_entity_poly.pdbx_seq_one_letter_code
_entity_poly.pdbx_strand_id
1 'polypeptide(L)'
;MARIKVHELRQKSKPDLLAQLKDLKAELALLRVAKVTSGAPNKLSKIKVVRLSIAQVLTVISQKQKAALRDVYKNKKYLPLDLRPKKTRAIRRRLTKHQASLKTEREKKREMYFPMRKYAIKV
;
A
#
# COMPACT_ATOMS: atom_id res chain seq x y z
N MET A 1 -9.78 -10.03 26.03
CA MET A 1 -8.57 -9.48 25.39
C MET A 1 -8.76 -7.98 25.18
N ALA A 2 -7.76 -7.20 25.58
CA ALA A 2 -7.70 -5.79 25.23
C ALA A 2 -7.56 -5.62 23.71
N ARG A 3 -8.08 -4.51 23.17
CA ARG A 3 -8.00 -4.19 21.75
C ARG A 3 -6.54 -3.95 21.37
N ILE A 4 -6.02 -4.75 20.43
CA ILE A 4 -4.65 -4.60 19.92
C ILE A 4 -4.49 -3.26 19.20
N LYS A 5 -3.40 -2.55 19.48
CA LYS A 5 -3.06 -1.30 18.79
C LYS A 5 -2.06 -1.57 17.66
N VAL A 6 -2.36 -1.04 16.47
CA VAL A 6 -1.57 -1.32 15.26
C VAL A 6 -0.15 -0.75 15.34
N HIS A 7 0.06 0.38 16.02
CA HIS A 7 1.39 0.97 16.15
C HIS A 7 2.34 0.08 16.98
N GLU A 8 1.83 -0.60 18.01
CA GLU A 8 2.60 -1.56 18.81
C GLU A 8 3.04 -2.76 17.95
N LEU A 9 2.15 -3.27 17.07
CA LEU A 9 2.49 -4.36 16.14
C LEU A 9 3.59 -3.99 15.14
N ARG A 10 3.73 -2.71 14.79
CA ARG A 10 4.80 -2.26 13.87
C ARG A 10 6.18 -2.35 14.49
N GLN A 11 6.30 -2.28 15.81
CA GLN A 11 7.59 -2.41 16.50
C GLN A 11 8.02 -3.88 16.73
N LYS A 12 7.08 -4.83 16.64
CA LYS A 12 7.37 -6.26 16.85
C LYS A 12 8.08 -6.92 15.67
N SER A 13 8.82 -8.00 15.95
CA SER A 13 9.50 -8.78 14.92
C SER A 13 8.52 -9.69 14.14
N LYS A 14 8.95 -10.21 13.00
CA LYS A 14 8.14 -11.16 12.20
C LYS A 14 7.77 -12.44 12.97
N PRO A 15 8.69 -13.13 13.67
CA PRO A 15 8.32 -14.33 14.43
C PRO A 15 7.30 -14.02 15.54
N ASP A 16 7.44 -12.90 16.25
CA ASP A 16 6.48 -12.49 17.30
C ASP A 16 5.08 -12.27 16.74
N LEU A 17 4.98 -11.64 15.56
CA LEU A 17 3.71 -11.43 14.87
C LEU A 17 3.07 -12.76 14.42
N LEU A 18 3.88 -13.75 14.03
CA LEU A 18 3.39 -15.08 13.65
C LEU A 18 2.92 -15.89 14.87
N ALA A 19 3.64 -15.79 15.99
CA ALA A 19 3.21 -16.38 17.26
C ALA A 19 1.87 -15.78 17.72
N GLN A 20 1.78 -14.45 17.77
CA GLN A 20 0.54 -13.74 18.13
C GLN A 20 -0.63 -14.09 17.18
N LEU A 21 -0.35 -14.29 15.89
CA LEU A 21 -1.36 -14.74 14.92
C LEU A 21 -1.86 -16.17 15.19
N LYS A 22 -0.98 -17.08 15.62
CA LYS A 22 -1.34 -18.46 15.97
C LYS A 22 -2.27 -18.48 17.18
N ASP A 23 -1.96 -17.71 18.21
CA ASP A 23 -2.75 -17.64 19.44
C ASP A 23 -4.15 -17.07 19.18
N LEU A 24 -4.23 -15.97 18.40
CA LEU A 24 -5.52 -15.38 18.02
C LEU A 24 -6.39 -16.33 17.18
N LYS A 25 -5.78 -17.15 16.32
CA LYS A 25 -6.51 -18.17 15.55
C LYS A 25 -7.02 -19.31 16.44
N ALA A 26 -6.24 -19.74 17.43
CA ALA A 26 -6.66 -20.74 18.40
C ALA A 26 -7.83 -20.22 19.25
N GLU A 27 -7.75 -18.98 19.75
CA GLU A 27 -8.85 -18.34 20.49
C GLU A 27 -10.11 -18.24 19.61
N LEU A 28 -9.97 -17.83 18.35
CA LEU A 28 -11.11 -17.76 17.42
C LEU A 28 -11.78 -19.13 17.22
N ALA A 29 -11.00 -20.21 17.14
CA ALA A 29 -11.53 -21.56 17.01
C ALA A 29 -12.36 -21.95 18.25
N LEU A 30 -11.84 -21.69 19.45
CA LEU A 30 -12.56 -21.93 20.71
C LEU A 30 -13.86 -21.11 20.79
N LEU A 31 -13.83 -19.84 20.38
CA LEU A 31 -15.03 -18.99 20.36
C LEU A 31 -16.08 -19.47 19.34
N ARG A 32 -15.66 -20.10 18.24
CA ARG A 32 -16.59 -20.69 17.25
C ARG A 32 -17.27 -21.94 17.79
N VAL A 33 -16.55 -22.80 18.52
CA VAL A 33 -17.16 -23.95 19.21
C VAL A 33 -18.17 -23.46 20.24
N ALA A 34 -17.78 -22.48 21.07
CA ALA A 34 -18.67 -21.89 22.08
C ALA A 34 -19.93 -21.24 21.47
N LYS A 35 -19.86 -20.75 20.23
CA LYS A 35 -21.04 -20.23 19.51
C LYS A 35 -22.06 -21.33 19.21
N VAL A 36 -21.62 -22.53 18.87
CA VAL A 36 -22.50 -23.66 18.54
C VAL A 36 -23.12 -24.25 19.80
N THR A 37 -22.39 -24.29 20.91
CA THR A 37 -22.86 -24.85 22.19
C THR A 37 -23.67 -23.84 23.03
N SER A 38 -24.37 -22.90 22.39
CA SER A 38 -25.17 -21.85 23.08
C SER A 38 -24.41 -21.04 24.14
N GLY A 39 -23.19 -20.61 23.83
CA GLY A 39 -22.33 -19.87 24.75
C GLY A 39 -22.84 -18.46 25.10
N ALA A 40 -22.43 -17.96 26.27
CA ALA A 40 -22.82 -16.66 26.79
C ALA A 40 -22.59 -15.49 25.81
N PRO A 41 -23.47 -14.46 25.76
CA PRO A 41 -23.37 -13.32 24.85
C PRO A 41 -22.00 -12.60 24.88
N ASN A 42 -21.37 -12.53 26.06
CA ASN A 42 -20.04 -11.93 26.24
C ASN A 42 -18.91 -12.68 25.51
N LYS A 43 -19.07 -13.97 25.23
CA LYS A 43 -18.12 -14.74 24.40
C LYS A 43 -18.38 -14.51 22.91
N LEU A 44 -19.65 -14.36 22.52
CA LEU A 44 -20.04 -14.10 21.13
C LEU A 44 -19.58 -12.72 20.64
N SER A 45 -19.67 -11.70 21.49
CA SER A 45 -19.21 -10.34 21.14
C SER A 45 -17.69 -10.27 20.86
N LYS A 46 -16.90 -11.12 21.51
CA LYS A 46 -15.44 -11.22 21.31
C LYS A 46 -15.05 -11.73 19.93
N ILE A 47 -15.91 -12.49 19.24
CA ILE A 47 -15.61 -13.05 17.90
C ILE A 47 -15.25 -11.93 16.92
N LYS A 48 -16.02 -10.84 16.90
CA LYS A 48 -15.76 -9.69 16.03
C LYS A 48 -14.41 -9.05 16.34
N VAL A 49 -14.09 -8.89 17.62
CA VAL A 49 -12.85 -8.27 18.10
C VAL A 49 -11.63 -9.10 17.72
N VAL A 50 -11.68 -10.42 17.91
CA VAL A 50 -10.58 -11.34 17.56
C VAL A 50 -10.39 -11.40 16.04
N ARG A 51 -11.46 -11.45 15.25
CA ARG A 51 -11.38 -11.40 13.77
C ARG A 51 -10.71 -10.13 13.27
N LEU A 52 -11.08 -8.98 13.83
CA LEU A 52 -10.47 -7.71 13.47
C LEU A 52 -8.98 -7.68 13.85
N SER A 53 -8.64 -8.22 15.02
CA SER A 53 -7.26 -8.32 15.49
C SER A 53 -6.40 -9.20 14.56
N ILE A 54 -6.91 -10.35 14.12
CA ILE A 54 -6.24 -11.21 13.12
C ILE A 54 -5.99 -10.45 11.82
N ALA A 55 -7.00 -9.71 11.33
CA ALA A 55 -6.86 -8.91 10.11
C ALA A 55 -5.79 -7.82 10.26
N GLN A 56 -5.72 -7.15 11.42
CA GLN A 56 -4.70 -6.15 11.71
C GLN A 56 -3.27 -6.74 11.71
N VAL A 57 -3.06 -7.88 12.38
CA VAL A 57 -1.77 -8.57 12.39
C VAL A 57 -1.33 -8.98 10.98
N LEU A 58 -2.22 -9.60 10.21
CA LEU A 58 -1.94 -9.98 8.81
C LEU A 58 -1.62 -8.75 7.93
N THR A 59 -2.32 -7.65 8.15
CA THR A 59 -2.06 -6.39 7.43
C THR A 59 -0.66 -5.87 7.71
N VAL A 60 -0.23 -5.84 8.97
CA VAL A 60 1.13 -5.38 9.35
C VAL A 60 2.20 -6.29 8.77
N ILE A 61 2.01 -7.62 8.79
CA ILE A 61 2.93 -8.58 8.18
C ILE A 61 3.07 -8.30 6.68
N SER A 62 1.95 -8.15 5.96
CA SER A 62 1.98 -7.86 4.51
C SER A 62 2.59 -6.50 4.18
N GLN A 63 2.32 -5.47 5.00
CA GLN A 63 2.94 -4.15 4.85
C GLN A 63 4.47 -4.22 5.00
N LYS A 64 4.97 -4.86 6.05
CA LYS A 64 6.42 -5.04 6.27
C LYS A 64 7.08 -5.83 5.14
N GLN A 65 6.44 -6.92 4.69
CA GLN A 65 6.95 -7.71 3.57
C GLN A 65 7.02 -6.89 2.27
N LYS A 66 5.96 -6.13 1.95
CA LYS A 66 5.94 -5.27 0.75
C LYS A 66 6.96 -4.15 0.84
N ALA A 67 7.18 -3.55 2.03
CA ALA A 67 8.21 -2.54 2.23
C ALA A 67 9.61 -3.09 1.94
N ALA A 68 9.96 -4.22 2.57
CA ALA A 68 11.24 -4.88 2.34
C ALA A 68 11.45 -5.27 0.85
N LEU A 69 10.41 -5.76 0.18
CA LEU A 69 10.48 -6.05 -1.26
C LEU A 69 10.67 -4.78 -2.11
N ARG A 70 10.02 -3.65 -1.75
CA ARG A 70 10.24 -2.38 -2.45
C ARG A 70 11.67 -1.89 -2.31
N ASP A 71 12.29 -2.08 -1.15
CA ASP A 71 13.69 -1.70 -0.92
C ASP A 71 14.64 -2.57 -1.76
N VAL A 72 14.42 -3.90 -1.78
CA VAL A 72 15.22 -4.84 -2.57
C VAL A 72 15.13 -4.58 -4.08
N TYR A 73 13.97 -4.15 -4.58
CA TYR A 73 13.75 -3.87 -6.00
C TYR A 73 13.90 -2.38 -6.37
N LYS A 74 14.35 -1.55 -5.41
CA LYS A 74 14.60 -0.13 -5.66
C LYS A 74 15.65 0.02 -6.76
N ASN A 75 15.38 0.91 -7.72
CA ASN A 75 16.24 1.22 -8.88
C ASN A 75 16.51 0.06 -9.86
N LYS A 76 15.94 -1.14 -9.64
CA LYS A 76 16.03 -2.21 -10.62
C LYS A 76 15.16 -1.89 -11.84
N LYS A 77 15.69 -2.12 -13.04
CA LYS A 77 14.97 -1.89 -14.31
C LYS A 77 13.67 -2.70 -14.38
N TYR A 78 13.69 -3.95 -13.92
CA TYR A 78 12.55 -4.85 -13.96
C TYR A 78 11.95 -5.03 -12.56
N LEU A 79 10.72 -4.55 -12.41
CA LEU A 79 9.91 -4.71 -11.21
C LEU A 79 8.84 -5.80 -11.42
N PRO A 80 8.58 -6.65 -10.41
CA PRO A 80 7.39 -7.48 -10.35
C PRO A 80 6.11 -6.66 -10.55
N LEU A 81 5.10 -7.25 -11.21
CA LEU A 81 3.85 -6.54 -11.56
C LEU A 81 3.16 -5.92 -10.34
N ASP A 82 3.21 -6.58 -9.19
CA ASP A 82 2.59 -6.14 -7.93
C ASP A 82 3.22 -4.88 -7.33
N LEU A 83 4.50 -4.64 -7.61
CA LEU A 83 5.24 -3.49 -7.10
C LEU A 83 5.14 -2.28 -8.04
N ARG A 84 4.70 -2.49 -9.29
CA ARG A 84 4.58 -1.42 -10.28
C ARG A 84 3.50 -0.40 -9.86
N PRO A 85 3.66 0.88 -10.25
CA PRO A 85 2.62 1.88 -10.03
C PRO A 85 1.30 1.47 -10.67
N LYS A 86 0.21 1.53 -9.89
CA LYS A 86 -1.14 1.27 -10.40
C LYS A 86 -1.63 2.49 -11.17
N LYS A 87 -1.57 2.42 -12.50
CA LYS A 87 -2.08 3.42 -13.44
C LYS A 87 -3.00 2.75 -14.45
N THR A 88 -3.83 3.52 -15.16
CA THR A 88 -4.65 2.99 -16.25
C THR A 88 -3.77 2.48 -17.40
N ARG A 89 -4.31 1.58 -18.23
CA ARG A 89 -3.59 1.05 -19.40
C ARG A 89 -3.16 2.17 -20.35
N ALA A 90 -4.04 3.15 -20.60
CA ALA A 90 -3.75 4.31 -21.44
C ALA A 90 -2.56 5.13 -20.89
N ILE A 91 -2.54 5.43 -19.59
CA ILE A 91 -1.44 6.18 -18.96
C ILE A 91 -0.12 5.38 -18.97
N ARG A 92 -0.16 4.05 -18.93
CA ARG A 92 1.06 3.23 -19.05
C ARG A 92 1.63 3.19 -20.47
N ARG A 93 0.79 3.40 -21.49
CA ARG A 93 1.18 3.34 -22.92
C ARG A 93 1.60 4.68 -23.51
N ARG A 94 1.19 5.81 -22.91
CA ARG A 94 1.57 7.15 -23.38
C ARG A 94 3.08 7.39 -23.26
N LEU A 95 3.58 8.34 -24.04
CA LEU A 95 4.97 8.80 -23.97
C LEU A 95 5.33 9.35 -22.58
N THR A 96 6.61 9.22 -22.21
CA THR A 96 7.14 9.88 -21.01
C THR A 96 7.13 11.40 -21.19
N LYS A 97 7.10 12.16 -20.07
CA LYS A 97 7.16 13.62 -20.11
C LYS A 97 8.41 14.12 -20.87
N HIS A 98 9.54 13.46 -20.65
CA HIS A 98 10.78 13.74 -21.37
C HIS A 98 10.62 13.58 -22.88
N GLN A 99 10.13 12.41 -23.33
CA GLN A 99 9.88 12.16 -24.76
C GLN A 99 8.91 13.16 -25.37
N ALA A 100 7.83 13.49 -24.67
CA ALA A 100 6.84 14.47 -25.13
C ALA A 100 7.41 15.90 -25.20
N SER A 101 8.42 16.23 -24.38
CA SER A 101 9.09 17.54 -24.39
C SER A 101 10.29 17.61 -25.33
N LEU A 102 10.67 16.51 -25.99
CA LEU A 102 11.78 16.52 -26.93
C LEU A 102 11.40 17.40 -28.13
N LYS A 103 12.19 18.45 -28.32
CA LYS A 103 12.09 19.35 -29.48
C LYS A 103 13.29 19.15 -30.37
N THR A 104 13.08 19.30 -31.66
CA THR A 104 14.17 19.30 -32.64
C THR A 104 15.08 20.51 -32.41
N GLU A 105 16.35 20.43 -32.84
CA GLU A 105 17.27 21.58 -32.71
C GLU A 105 16.77 22.81 -33.45
N ARG A 106 16.12 22.60 -34.61
CA ARG A 106 15.49 23.66 -35.40
C ARG A 106 14.41 24.38 -34.61
N GLU A 107 13.53 23.64 -33.94
CA GLU A 107 12.44 24.20 -33.14
C GLU A 107 12.98 24.93 -31.90
N LYS A 108 13.99 24.36 -31.21
CA LYS A 108 14.66 25.02 -30.07
C LYS A 108 15.25 26.37 -30.46
N LYS A 109 15.97 26.44 -31.60
CA LYS A 109 16.53 27.70 -32.11
C LYS A 109 15.43 28.71 -32.42
N ARG A 110 14.34 28.28 -33.06
CA ARG A 110 13.19 29.15 -33.38
C ARG A 110 12.56 29.75 -32.11
N GLU A 111 12.34 28.94 -31.08
CA GLU A 111 11.76 29.40 -29.81
C GLU A 111 12.68 30.34 -29.05
N MET A 112 14.00 30.08 -29.07
CA MET A 112 14.99 30.98 -28.48
C MET A 112 15.01 32.34 -29.17
N TYR A 113 14.95 32.37 -30.49
CA TYR A 113 15.04 33.62 -31.25
C TYR A 113 13.74 34.44 -31.20
N PHE A 114 12.58 33.77 -31.18
CA PHE A 114 11.27 34.43 -31.22
C PHE A 114 10.37 33.98 -30.06
N PRO A 115 10.68 34.38 -28.81
CA PRO A 115 9.80 34.10 -27.68
C PRO A 115 8.49 34.88 -27.80
N MET A 116 7.36 34.25 -27.44
CA MET A 116 6.08 34.95 -27.32
C MET A 116 6.19 36.04 -26.25
N ARG A 117 6.09 37.30 -26.68
CA ARG A 117 6.09 38.45 -25.78
C ARG A 117 4.67 38.76 -25.33
N LYS A 118 4.49 39.04 -24.05
CA LYS A 118 3.24 39.61 -23.53
C LYS A 118 3.29 41.12 -23.70
N TYR A 119 2.32 41.68 -24.40
CA TYR A 119 2.16 43.13 -24.54
C TYR A 119 0.67 43.49 -24.48
N ALA A 120 0.37 44.74 -24.15
CA ALA A 120 -0.96 45.30 -24.19
C ALA A 120 -0.88 46.67 -24.88
N ILE A 121 -1.94 47.04 -25.60
CA ILE A 121 -2.05 48.35 -26.22
C ILE A 121 -2.91 49.19 -25.29
N LYS A 122 -2.39 50.36 -24.89
CA LYS A 122 -3.14 51.32 -24.08
C LYS A 122 -4.20 51.96 -24.97
N VAL A 123 -5.45 51.94 -24.52
CA VAL A 123 -6.55 52.73 -25.08
C VAL A 123 -6.41 54.17 -24.65
#